data_AF-A0A6J4WWW7-F1
#
_entry.id   AF-A0A6J4WWW7-F1
#
_cell.length_a   1.000
_cell.length_b   1.000
_cell.length_c   1.000
_cell.angle_alpha   90.00
_cell.angle_beta   90.00
_cell.angle_gamma   90.00
#
_symmetry.space_group_name_H-M   'P 1'
#
loop_
_entity.id
_entity.type
_entity.pdbx_description
1 polymer ?
#
loop_
_entity_poly.entity_id
_entity_poly.type
_entity_poly.pdbx_seq_one_letter_code
_entity_poly.pdbx_strand_id
1 'polypeptide(L)'
;MKCSQLKIVAPKGFTLVEIIVTIIVMGILSVFFIHFMGTAVTDSYKSVELVAGEAEAEGKLEEIIAYFTSKINDDPDNALNAVKINDFGGNVTMEYVEFPAGTETILSSGTSTTLKVTINSPGNDLTTLLTKSRTRNEDPSVKY
;
A
#
# COMPACT_ATOMS: atom_id res chain seq x y z
N MET A 1 22.67 -34.49 74.39
CA MET A 1 22.14 -33.73 73.22
C MET A 1 23.18 -33.80 72.11
N LYS A 2 22.84 -34.39 70.95
CA LYS A 2 23.74 -34.45 69.79
C LYS A 2 23.64 -33.13 69.03
N CYS A 3 24.76 -32.43 68.88
CA CYS A 3 24.86 -31.21 68.08
C CYS A 3 24.97 -31.63 66.61
N SER A 4 23.93 -31.34 65.82
CA SER A 4 23.89 -31.61 64.39
C SER A 4 24.77 -30.60 63.65
N GLN A 5 25.93 -31.05 63.16
CA GLN A 5 26.82 -30.22 62.34
C GLN A 5 26.16 -29.91 61.00
N LEU A 6 25.82 -28.65 60.76
CA LEU A 6 25.28 -28.14 59.50
C LEU A 6 26.42 -28.04 58.49
N LYS A 7 26.42 -28.96 57.52
CA LYS A 7 27.44 -29.05 56.48
C LYS A 7 27.19 -27.96 55.42
N ILE A 8 27.79 -26.80 55.59
CA ILE A 8 27.76 -25.73 54.58
C ILE A 8 28.67 -26.15 53.42
N VAL A 9 28.07 -26.49 52.28
CA VAL A 9 28.80 -26.77 51.04
C VAL A 9 29.10 -25.43 50.37
N ALA A 10 30.38 -25.08 50.25
CA ALA A 10 30.79 -23.90 49.50
C ALA A 10 30.39 -24.06 48.01
N PRO A 11 29.74 -23.06 47.40
CA PRO A 11 29.38 -23.14 45.99
C PRO A 11 30.67 -23.21 45.15
N LYS A 12 30.79 -24.23 44.31
CA LYS A 12 31.88 -24.33 43.34
C LYS A 12 31.64 -23.25 42.29
N GLY A 13 32.59 -22.33 42.13
CA GLY A 13 32.55 -21.30 41.10
C GLY A 13 32.64 -21.89 39.68
N PHE A 14 32.32 -21.07 38.69
CA PHE A 14 32.44 -21.43 37.27
C PHE A 14 33.90 -21.72 36.90
N THR A 15 34.11 -22.76 36.10
CA THR A 15 35.45 -23.04 35.57
C THR A 15 35.76 -22.11 34.40
N LEU A 16 37.04 -21.86 34.14
CA LEU A 16 37.48 -21.02 33.01
C LEU A 16 36.98 -21.56 31.66
N VAL A 17 36.94 -22.89 31.50
CA VAL A 17 36.42 -23.55 30.29
C VAL A 17 34.92 -23.28 30.13
N GLU A 18 34.16 -23.34 31.21
CA GLU A 18 32.70 -23.11 31.19
C GLU A 18 32.36 -21.66 30.79
N ILE A 19 33.15 -20.68 31.23
CA ILE A 19 33.00 -19.27 30.82
C ILE A 19 33.30 -19.10 29.33
N ILE A 20 34.36 -19.72 28.82
CA ILE A 20 34.70 -19.63 27.39
C ILE A 20 33.59 -20.26 26.53
N VAL A 21 33.11 -21.45 26.90
CA VAL A 21 32.06 -22.15 26.17
C VAL A 21 30.75 -21.35 26.18
N THR A 22 30.37 -20.77 27.32
CA THR A 22 29.14 -19.94 27.42
C THR A 22 29.21 -18.69 26.55
N ILE A 23 30.37 -18.00 26.50
CA ILE A 23 30.54 -16.82 25.63
C ILE A 23 30.44 -17.22 24.15
N ILE A 24 31.07 -18.33 23.75
CA ILE A 24 31.01 -18.82 22.36
C ILE A 24 29.57 -19.16 21.98
N VAL A 25 28.87 -19.91 22.83
CA VAL A 25 27.47 -20.30 22.58
C VAL A 25 26.56 -19.07 22.54
N MET A 26 26.70 -18.12 23.47
CA MET A 26 25.91 -16.88 23.43
C MET A 26 26.23 -16.03 22.20
N GLY A 27 27.48 -15.98 21.75
CA GLY A 27 27.87 -15.27 20.54
C GLY A 27 27.17 -15.83 19.29
N ILE A 28 27.16 -17.16 19.15
CA ILE A 28 26.49 -17.83 18.03
C ILE A 28 24.97 -17.59 18.08
N LEU A 29 24.35 -17.74 19.26
CA LEU A 29 22.91 -17.50 19.44
C LEU A 29 22.52 -16.04 19.15
N SER A 30 23.37 -15.08 19.53
CA SER A 30 23.13 -13.65 19.30
C SER A 30 23.07 -13.31 17.81
N VAL A 31 23.95 -13.92 16.99
CA VAL A 31 23.95 -13.72 15.53
C VAL A 31 22.67 -14.26 14.90
N PHE A 32 22.22 -15.46 15.28
CA PHE A 32 20.96 -16.00 14.80
C PHE A 32 19.78 -15.10 15.22
N PHE A 33 19.78 -14.61 16.45
CA PHE A 33 18.72 -13.74 16.96
C PHE A 33 18.60 -12.43 16.16
N ILE A 34 19.73 -11.78 15.87
CA ILE A 34 19.76 -10.54 15.07
C ILE A 34 19.29 -10.81 13.64
N HIS A 35 19.71 -11.93 13.04
CA HIS A 35 19.35 -12.27 11.67
C HIS A 35 17.85 -12.54 11.50
N PHE A 36 17.24 -13.29 12.42
CA PHE A 36 15.80 -13.60 12.36
C PHE A 36 14.91 -12.46 12.85
N MET A 37 15.36 -11.64 13.80
CA MET A 37 14.58 -10.50 14.28
C MET A 37 14.61 -9.32 13.30
N GLY A 38 15.72 -9.13 12.57
CA GLY A 38 15.85 -8.08 11.56
C GLY A 38 14.81 -8.21 10.46
N THR A 39 14.58 -9.40 9.92
CA THR A 39 13.58 -9.63 8.86
C THR A 39 12.14 -9.52 9.40
N ALA A 40 11.84 -10.12 10.55
CA ALA A 40 10.49 -10.08 11.13
C ALA A 40 10.04 -8.66 11.51
N VAL A 41 10.93 -7.82 12.06
CA VAL A 41 10.60 -6.43 12.39
C VAL A 41 10.42 -5.58 11.13
N THR A 42 11.22 -5.81 10.09
CA THR A 42 11.19 -4.99 8.87
C THR A 42 10.01 -5.32 7.96
N ASP A 43 9.52 -6.56 7.98
CA ASP A 43 8.38 -6.96 7.13
C ASP A 43 7.02 -6.81 7.82
N SER A 44 6.98 -6.71 9.16
CA SER A 44 5.72 -6.54 9.91
C SER A 44 5.03 -5.21 9.64
N TYR A 45 5.78 -4.10 9.47
CA TYR A 45 5.18 -2.78 9.22
C TYR A 45 4.73 -2.59 7.77
N LYS A 46 5.40 -3.26 6.83
CA LYS A 46 5.10 -3.13 5.39
C LYS A 46 3.67 -3.56 5.08
N SER A 47 3.18 -4.65 5.68
CA SER A 47 1.81 -5.11 5.42
C SER A 47 0.76 -4.07 5.84
N VAL A 48 1.00 -3.36 6.94
CA VAL A 48 0.09 -2.29 7.42
C VAL A 48 0.19 -1.06 6.51
N GLU A 49 1.40 -0.69 6.11
CA GLU A 49 1.63 0.44 5.20
C GLU A 49 0.98 0.22 3.82
N LEU A 50 1.08 -0.99 3.27
CA LEU A 50 0.45 -1.37 2.01
C LEU A 50 -1.08 -1.29 2.08
N VAL A 51 -1.69 -1.85 3.14
CA VAL A 51 -3.15 -1.81 3.31
C VAL A 51 -3.65 -0.39 3.55
N ALA A 52 -2.90 0.42 4.33
CA ALA A 52 -3.25 1.82 4.56
C ALA A 52 -3.16 2.63 3.25
N GLY A 53 -2.12 2.43 2.45
CA GLY A 53 -1.97 3.06 1.15
C GLY A 53 -3.08 2.65 0.18
N GLU A 54 -3.43 1.37 0.12
CA GLU A 54 -4.51 0.88 -0.74
C GLU A 54 -5.85 1.50 -0.36
N ALA A 55 -6.19 1.53 0.93
CA ALA A 55 -7.44 2.14 1.41
C ALA A 55 -7.52 3.65 1.11
N GLU A 56 -6.41 4.38 1.24
CA GLU A 56 -6.36 5.80 0.86
C GLU A 56 -6.58 5.98 -0.65
N ALA A 57 -5.94 5.14 -1.47
CA ALA A 57 -6.08 5.17 -2.91
C ALA A 57 -7.51 4.83 -3.36
N GLU A 58 -8.13 3.82 -2.75
CA GLU A 58 -9.53 3.46 -3.01
C GLU A 58 -10.48 4.62 -2.65
N GLY A 59 -10.34 5.23 -1.48
CA GLY A 59 -11.16 6.37 -1.07
C GLY A 59 -11.03 7.55 -2.03
N LYS A 60 -9.84 7.79 -2.57
CA LYS A 60 -9.60 8.80 -3.61
C LYS A 60 -10.23 8.42 -4.95
N LEU A 61 -10.19 7.15 -5.31
CA LEU A 61 -10.82 6.64 -6.53
C LEU A 61 -12.34 6.80 -6.45
N GLU A 62 -12.94 6.49 -5.30
CA GLU A 62 -14.35 6.71 -5.01
C GLU A 62 -14.73 8.18 -5.12
N GLU A 63 -13.94 9.09 -4.55
CA GLU A 63 -14.15 10.55 -4.69
C GLU A 63 -14.20 10.98 -6.17
N ILE A 64 -13.27 10.47 -6.99
CA ILE A 64 -13.21 10.78 -8.42
C ILE A 64 -14.40 10.20 -9.18
N ILE A 65 -14.79 8.94 -8.91
CA ILE A 65 -15.94 8.32 -9.56
C ILE A 65 -17.24 9.03 -9.16
N ALA A 66 -17.41 9.40 -7.90
CA ALA A 66 -18.58 10.14 -7.43
C ALA A 66 -18.68 11.50 -8.12
N TYR A 67 -17.56 12.23 -8.21
CA TYR A 67 -17.50 13.49 -8.92
C TYR A 67 -17.81 13.32 -10.42
N PHE A 68 -17.20 12.32 -11.07
CA PHE A 68 -17.50 11.99 -12.47
C PHE A 68 -18.98 11.66 -12.68
N THR A 69 -19.57 10.86 -11.80
CA THR A 69 -20.99 10.45 -11.87
C THR A 69 -21.92 11.67 -11.71
N SER A 70 -21.56 12.62 -10.85
CA SER A 70 -22.28 13.89 -10.77
C SER A 70 -22.17 14.69 -12.08
N LYS A 71 -20.98 14.77 -12.69
CA LYS A 71 -20.77 15.55 -13.91
C LYS A 71 -21.41 14.93 -15.15
N ILE A 72 -21.32 13.61 -15.31
CA ILE A 72 -21.92 12.93 -16.47
C ILE A 72 -23.44 12.98 -16.45
N ASN A 73 -24.05 13.18 -15.29
CA ASN A 73 -25.49 13.33 -15.18
C ASN A 73 -26.00 14.74 -15.49
N ASP A 74 -25.16 15.75 -15.30
CA ASP A 74 -25.47 17.16 -15.54
C ASP A 74 -25.07 17.61 -16.95
N ASP A 75 -23.80 17.35 -17.34
CA ASP A 75 -23.23 17.67 -18.64
C ASP A 75 -22.38 16.50 -19.15
N PRO A 76 -22.99 15.55 -19.89
CA PRO A 76 -22.29 14.38 -20.44
C PRO A 76 -21.14 14.72 -21.39
N ASP A 77 -21.22 15.86 -22.08
CA ASP A 77 -20.24 16.24 -23.10
C ASP A 77 -18.94 16.75 -22.46
N ASN A 78 -19.04 17.46 -21.34
CA ASN A 78 -17.88 18.04 -20.65
C ASN A 78 -17.44 17.27 -19.40
N ALA A 79 -18.13 16.20 -18.99
CA ALA A 79 -17.86 15.48 -17.75
C ALA A 79 -16.40 15.00 -17.61
N LEU A 80 -15.82 14.41 -18.65
CA LEU A 80 -14.44 13.92 -18.61
C LEU A 80 -13.42 15.05 -18.51
N ASN A 81 -13.68 16.18 -19.17
CA ASN A 81 -12.84 17.37 -19.06
C ASN A 81 -12.94 17.98 -17.66
N ALA A 82 -14.16 18.04 -17.10
CA ALA A 82 -14.39 18.53 -15.75
C ALA A 82 -13.65 17.71 -14.68
N VAL A 83 -13.54 16.38 -14.87
CA VAL A 83 -12.71 15.52 -14.01
C VAL A 83 -11.23 15.82 -14.22
N LYS A 84 -10.75 15.87 -15.46
CA LYS A 84 -9.32 16.05 -15.77
C LYS A 84 -8.73 17.37 -15.25
N ILE A 85 -9.50 18.45 -15.28
CA ILE A 85 -9.04 19.76 -14.80
C ILE A 85 -9.20 19.94 -13.29
N ASN A 86 -9.95 19.07 -12.62
CA ASN A 86 -10.15 19.14 -11.18
C ASN A 86 -8.91 18.59 -10.46
N ASP A 87 -8.48 19.29 -9.42
CA ASP A 87 -7.37 18.83 -8.59
C ASP A 87 -7.89 17.89 -7.50
N PHE A 88 -7.52 16.62 -7.59
CA PHE A 88 -7.84 15.58 -6.60
C PHE A 88 -6.66 15.28 -5.66
N GLY A 89 -5.52 15.96 -5.85
CA GLY A 89 -4.28 15.75 -5.11
C GLY A 89 -3.10 15.33 -6.00
N GLY A 90 -1.89 15.51 -5.48
CA GLY A 90 -0.63 15.29 -6.23
C GLY A 90 -0.28 13.83 -6.54
N ASN A 91 -1.06 12.87 -6.04
CA ASN A 91 -0.89 11.44 -6.30
C ASN A 91 -1.80 10.91 -7.41
N VAL A 92 -2.55 11.78 -8.08
CA VAL A 92 -3.48 11.39 -9.15
C VAL A 92 -2.95 11.86 -10.51
N THR A 93 -2.78 10.91 -11.43
CA THR A 93 -2.41 11.16 -12.82
C THR A 93 -3.60 10.89 -13.72
N MET A 94 -3.94 11.82 -14.62
CA MET A 94 -5.08 11.70 -15.52
C MET A 94 -4.68 11.92 -16.97
N GLU A 95 -4.91 10.92 -17.81
CA GLU A 95 -4.49 10.90 -19.21
C GLU A 95 -5.66 10.57 -20.12
N TYR A 96 -5.82 11.32 -21.21
CA TYR A 96 -6.75 10.88 -22.25
C TYR A 96 -6.13 9.73 -23.01
N VAL A 97 -6.87 8.65 -23.17
CA VAL A 97 -6.41 7.45 -23.86
C VAL A 97 -7.39 7.07 -24.97
N GLU A 98 -6.86 6.49 -26.03
CA GLU A 98 -7.63 5.85 -27.09
C GLU A 98 -7.15 4.42 -27.28
N PHE A 99 -8.00 3.59 -27.88
CA PHE A 99 -7.70 2.21 -28.21
C PHE A 99 -7.73 1.96 -29.72
N PRO A 100 -6.88 2.63 -30.52
CA PRO A 100 -6.81 2.36 -31.95
C PRO A 100 -6.41 0.89 -32.17
N ALA A 101 -7.26 0.16 -32.87
CA ALA A 101 -7.07 -1.28 -33.13
C ALA A 101 -6.82 -2.14 -31.87
N GLY A 102 -7.35 -1.72 -30.71
CA GLY A 102 -7.23 -2.46 -29.45
C GLY A 102 -5.93 -2.23 -28.67
N THR A 103 -5.06 -1.31 -29.12
CA THR A 103 -3.84 -0.93 -28.38
C THR A 103 -4.05 0.39 -27.65
N GLU A 104 -3.75 0.46 -26.36
CA GLU A 104 -3.80 1.72 -25.60
C GLU A 104 -2.78 2.73 -26.15
N THR A 105 -3.24 3.93 -26.49
CA THR A 105 -2.41 5.06 -26.89
C THR A 105 -2.80 6.30 -26.09
N ILE A 106 -1.82 6.93 -25.45
CA ILE A 106 -2.03 8.19 -24.73
C ILE A 106 -2.10 9.34 -25.73
N LEU A 107 -3.12 10.19 -25.60
CA LEU A 107 -3.26 11.38 -26.42
C LEU A 107 -2.33 12.48 -25.92
N SER A 108 -1.45 12.95 -26.81
CA SER A 108 -0.53 14.06 -26.54
C SER A 108 -1.21 15.43 -26.60
N SER A 109 -2.39 15.54 -27.22
CA SER A 109 -3.21 16.74 -27.26
C SER A 109 -4.67 16.40 -27.59
N GLY A 110 -5.60 17.29 -27.20
CA GLY A 110 -7.04 17.11 -27.45
C GLY A 110 -7.77 16.35 -26.33
N THR A 111 -9.02 15.99 -26.61
CA THR A 111 -9.92 15.25 -25.70
C THR A 111 -10.25 13.89 -26.29
N SER A 112 -10.38 12.87 -25.42
CA SER A 112 -10.86 11.53 -25.78
C SER A 112 -12.21 11.23 -25.13
N THR A 113 -12.90 10.22 -25.63
CA THR A 113 -14.07 9.59 -24.98
C THR A 113 -13.69 8.75 -23.77
N THR A 114 -12.39 8.51 -23.53
CA THR A 114 -11.87 7.75 -22.40
C THR A 114 -10.79 8.54 -21.67
N LEU A 115 -10.95 8.64 -20.36
CA LEU A 115 -9.98 9.21 -19.43
C LEU A 115 -9.45 8.08 -18.54
N LYS A 116 -8.16 7.83 -18.60
CA LYS A 116 -7.45 6.96 -17.66
C LYS A 116 -7.09 7.77 -16.43
N VAL A 117 -7.49 7.28 -15.27
CA VAL A 117 -7.17 7.85 -13.97
C VAL A 117 -6.31 6.85 -13.23
N THR A 118 -5.12 7.27 -12.81
CA THR A 118 -4.18 6.45 -12.05
C THR A 118 -3.88 7.16 -10.74
N ILE A 119 -4.02 6.45 -9.63
CA ILE A 119 -3.70 6.93 -8.28
C ILE A 119 -2.48 6.17 -7.81
N ASN A 120 -1.42 6.92 -7.54
CA ASN A 120 -0.16 6.39 -7.02
C ASN A 120 -0.25 6.26 -5.49
N SER A 121 0.04 5.07 -4.99
CA SER A 121 -0.01 4.79 -3.55
C SER A 121 1.11 3.85 -3.11
N PRO A 122 1.57 3.93 -1.85
CA PRO A 122 2.52 2.96 -1.32
C PRO A 122 1.97 1.53 -1.46
N GLY A 123 2.58 0.75 -2.35
CA GLY A 123 2.22 -0.64 -2.61
C GLY A 123 1.76 -0.90 -4.02
N ASN A 124 0.62 -0.35 -4.40
CA ASN A 124 0.00 -0.57 -5.71
C ASN A 124 -0.55 0.73 -6.29
N ASP A 125 -0.40 0.88 -7.61
CA ASP A 125 -1.08 1.92 -8.36
C ASP A 125 -2.49 1.44 -8.72
N LEU A 126 -3.52 2.21 -8.36
CA LEU A 126 -4.89 1.93 -8.76
C LEU A 126 -5.21 2.69 -10.05
N THR A 127 -5.65 1.97 -11.08
CA THR A 127 -6.02 2.58 -12.36
C THR A 127 -7.47 2.24 -12.71
N THR A 128 -8.22 3.27 -13.13
CA THR A 128 -9.58 3.12 -13.65
C THR A 128 -9.75 3.88 -14.96
N LEU A 129 -10.70 3.41 -15.79
CA LEU A 129 -11.07 4.03 -17.05
C LEU A 129 -12.45 4.65 -16.92
N LEU A 130 -12.51 5.98 -17.02
CA LEU A 130 -13.76 6.72 -17.11
C LEU A 130 -14.09 6.92 -18.59
N THR A 131 -15.25 6.47 -19.01
CA THR A 131 -15.70 6.59 -20.40
C THR A 131 -16.94 7.45 -20.48
N LYS A 132 -17.10 8.17 -21.59
CA LYS A 132 -18.33 8.90 -21.89
C LYS A 132 -19.46 7.91 -22.16
N SER A 133 -20.12 7.46 -21.10
CA SER A 133 -21.18 6.45 -21.16
C SER A 133 -22.53 7.01 -21.59
N ARG A 134 -22.75 8.32 -21.45
CA ARG A 134 -23.96 9.03 -21.93
C ARG A 134 -23.61 9.90 -23.13
N THR A 135 -24.31 9.67 -24.23
CA THR A 135 -24.12 10.39 -25.50
C THR A 135 -25.42 11.02 -26.03
N ARG A 136 -26.57 10.60 -25.47
CA ARG A 136 -27.90 11.11 -25.82
C ARG A 136 -28.65 11.50 -24.55
N ASN A 137 -29.56 12.47 -24.67
CA ASN A 137 -30.40 12.92 -23.55
C ASN A 137 -31.36 11.84 -23.04
N GLU A 138 -31.63 10.82 -23.85
CA GLU A 138 -32.48 9.67 -23.52
C GLU A 138 -31.75 8.60 -22.69
N ASP A 139 -30.42 8.68 -22.63
CA ASP A 139 -29.61 7.68 -21.93
C ASP A 139 -29.92 7.76 -20.42
N PRO A 140 -30.08 6.61 -19.74
CA PRO A 140 -30.39 6.59 -18.31
C PRO A 140 -29.28 7.27 -17.50
N SER A 141 -29.66 7.93 -16.42
CA SER A 141 -28.71 8.52 -15.47
C SER A 141 -27.81 7.43 -14.86
N VAL A 142 -26.51 7.71 -14.79
CA VAL A 142 -25.54 6.84 -14.11
C VAL A 142 -25.78 6.95 -12.61
N LYS A 143 -25.84 5.80 -11.92
CA LYS A 143 -26.01 5.75 -10.46
C LYS A 143 -24.67 5.43 -9.81
N TYR A 144 -24.38 6.16 -8.72
CA TYR A 144 -23.30 5.85 -7.79
C TYR A 144 -23.86 4.96 -6.68
#